data_AF-A0A942V9F1-F1
#
_entry.id   AF-A0A942V9F1-F1
#
_cell.length_a   1.000
_cell.length_b   1.000
_cell.length_c   1.000
_cell.angle_alpha   90.00
_cell.angle_beta   90.00
_cell.angle_gamma   90.00
#
_symmetry.space_group_name_H-M   'P 1'
#
loop_
_entity.id
_entity.type
_entity.pdbx_description
1 polymer ?
#
loop_
_entity_poly.entity_id
_entity_poly.type
_entity_poly.pdbx_seq_one_letter_code
_entity_poly.pdbx_strand_id
1 'polypeptide(L)'
;MMKIKLCLAALALLAGAAIANAKVTPIADWNGALPLQDDDGNPVVTTCSEACAGYDLVTLICPEGEKLVECPVEGCGYYHRCEQ
;
A
#
# COMPACT_ATOMS: atom_id res chain seq x y z
N MET A 1 -2.13 -51.43 3.22
CA MET A 1 -1.63 -50.50 4.27
C MET A 1 -0.48 -49.67 3.70
N MET A 2 -0.36 -48.39 4.08
CA MET A 2 0.67 -47.40 3.67
C MET A 2 0.24 -46.39 2.57
N LYS A 3 -0.58 -45.38 2.94
CA LYS A 3 -0.80 -44.15 2.12
C LYS A 3 -1.02 -42.85 2.92
N ILE A 4 -0.83 -42.83 4.25
CA ILE A 4 -1.19 -41.68 5.11
C ILE A 4 0.02 -40.80 5.51
N LYS A 5 1.25 -41.19 5.17
CA LYS A 5 2.46 -40.48 5.66
C LYS A 5 2.94 -39.30 4.80
N LEU A 6 2.37 -39.08 3.60
CA LEU A 6 2.87 -38.03 2.68
C LEU A 6 2.25 -36.64 2.89
N CYS A 7 1.04 -36.54 3.46
CA CYS A 7 0.36 -35.23 3.60
C CYS A 7 0.89 -34.38 4.76
N LEU A 8 1.46 -34.98 5.81
CA LEU A 8 1.95 -34.23 6.98
C LEU A 8 3.24 -33.45 6.69
N ALA A 9 4.07 -33.92 5.77
CA ALA A 9 5.31 -33.21 5.40
C ALA A 9 5.02 -31.93 4.60
N ALA A 10 3.94 -31.89 3.82
CA ALA A 10 3.57 -30.73 3.02
C ALA A 10 3.00 -29.58 3.86
N LEU A 11 2.23 -29.88 4.93
CA LEU A 11 1.73 -28.84 5.84
C LEU A 11 2.86 -28.17 6.66
N ALA A 12 3.89 -28.92 7.04
CA ALA A 12 5.03 -28.39 7.77
C ALA A 12 5.89 -27.42 6.93
N LEU A 13 5.95 -27.64 5.61
CA LEU A 13 6.65 -26.75 4.68
C LEU A 13 5.88 -25.44 4.42
N LEU A 14 4.54 -25.48 4.45
CA LEU A 14 3.69 -24.28 4.31
C LEU A 14 3.66 -23.41 5.57
N ALA A 15 3.86 -23.99 6.76
CA ALA A 15 3.95 -23.24 8.01
C ALA A 15 5.31 -22.54 8.20
N GLY A 16 6.36 -22.99 7.50
CA GLY A 16 7.71 -22.40 7.56
C GLY A 16 8.01 -21.36 6.48
N ALA A 17 7.12 -21.19 5.51
CA ALA A 17 7.29 -20.22 4.44
C ALA A 17 6.75 -18.85 4.88
N ALA A 18 7.69 -18.00 5.31
CA ALA A 18 7.58 -16.54 5.26
C ALA A 18 6.48 -15.89 6.11
N ILE A 19 6.70 -15.83 7.43
CA ILE A 19 6.61 -14.50 8.04
C ILE A 19 7.83 -13.71 7.58
N ALA A 20 7.77 -13.17 6.36
CA ALA A 20 8.63 -12.06 6.00
C ALA A 20 8.41 -11.02 7.09
N ASN A 21 9.47 -10.66 7.81
CA ASN A 21 9.44 -9.65 8.86
C ASN A 21 9.11 -8.31 8.19
N ALA A 22 7.83 -8.06 7.92
CA ALA A 22 7.35 -6.80 7.43
C ALA A 22 7.55 -5.79 8.56
N LYS A 23 8.61 -4.99 8.46
CA LYS A 23 8.83 -3.90 9.38
C LYS A 23 7.88 -2.78 8.99
N VAL A 24 6.86 -2.56 9.81
CA VAL A 24 6.06 -1.34 9.72
C VAL A 24 6.90 -0.21 10.27
N THR A 25 7.37 0.67 9.40
CA THR A 25 8.03 1.92 9.80
C THR A 25 6.95 2.99 9.89
N PRO A 26 6.79 3.68 11.03
CA PRO A 26 5.92 4.85 11.10
C PRO A 26 6.29 5.84 10.00
N ILE A 27 5.29 6.46 9.36
CA ILE A 27 5.55 7.40 8.26
C ILE A 27 6.47 8.55 8.66
N ALA A 28 6.43 8.95 9.95
CA ALA A 28 7.31 9.96 10.52
C ALA A 28 8.79 9.54 10.58
N ASP A 29 9.08 8.23 10.60
CA ASP A 29 10.43 7.66 10.70
C ASP A 29 10.95 7.13 9.35
N TRP A 30 10.21 7.35 8.25
CA TRP A 30 10.61 6.92 6.91
C TRP A 30 11.53 7.93 6.24
N ASN A 31 12.76 7.52 5.91
CA ASN A 31 13.78 8.36 5.26
C ASN A 31 14.08 7.97 3.80
N GLY A 32 13.34 7.00 3.24
CA GLY A 32 13.44 6.63 1.82
C GLY A 32 12.57 7.52 0.95
N ALA A 33 12.70 7.39 -0.38
CA ALA A 33 11.64 7.85 -1.28
C ALA A 33 10.32 7.20 -0.84
N LEU A 34 9.20 7.93 -0.91
CA LEU A 34 7.90 7.28 -0.80
C LEU A 34 7.88 6.16 -1.85
N PRO A 35 7.43 4.93 -1.54
CA PRO A 35 7.50 3.77 -2.45
C PRO A 35 6.64 3.90 -3.71
N LEU A 36 6.23 5.12 -4.02
CA LEU A 36 5.25 5.53 -5.00
C LEU A 36 5.86 6.65 -5.87
N GLN A 37 7.18 6.85 -5.80
CA GLN A 37 7.94 7.60 -6.80
C GLN A 37 8.98 6.66 -7.42
N ASP A 38 9.14 6.75 -8.74
CA ASP A 38 10.23 6.05 -9.44
C ASP A 38 11.60 6.66 -9.08
N ASP A 39 12.68 6.07 -9.61
CA ASP A 39 14.04 6.56 -9.36
C ASP A 39 14.26 8.01 -9.85
N ASP A 40 13.37 8.52 -10.69
CA ASP A 40 13.38 9.88 -11.23
C ASP A 40 12.47 10.85 -10.42
N GLY A 41 11.77 10.37 -9.39
CA GLY A 41 10.88 11.17 -8.55
C GLY A 41 9.46 11.34 -9.11
N ASN A 42 9.09 10.62 -10.17
CA ASN A 42 7.73 10.68 -10.73
C ASN A 42 6.80 9.72 -9.98
N PRO A 43 5.53 10.08 -9.76
CA PRO A 43 4.55 9.17 -9.16
C PRO A 43 4.46 7.84 -9.92
N VAL A 44 4.64 6.73 -9.21
CA VAL A 44 4.43 5.38 -9.73
C VAL A 44 2.95 5.21 -10.03
N VAL A 45 2.63 4.90 -11.27
CA VAL A 45 1.26 4.65 -11.70
C VAL A 45 0.75 3.37 -11.05
N THR A 46 -0.25 3.53 -10.20
CA THR A 46 -1.04 2.45 -9.59
C THR A 46 -2.46 2.46 -10.14
N THR A 47 -3.19 1.36 -9.95
CA THR A 47 -4.62 1.27 -10.30
C THR A 47 -5.46 2.39 -9.66
N CYS A 48 -5.14 2.80 -8.43
CA CYS A 48 -5.82 3.91 -7.76
C CYS A 48 -5.43 5.27 -8.33
N SER A 49 -4.17 5.50 -8.74
CA SER A 49 -3.79 6.77 -9.39
C SER A 49 -4.46 6.96 -10.76
N GLU A 50 -4.76 5.87 -11.48
CA GLU A 50 -5.50 5.93 -12.74
C GLU A 50 -7.00 6.16 -12.50
N ALA A 51 -7.57 5.47 -11.51
CA ALA A 51 -8.99 5.55 -11.19
C ALA A 51 -9.37 6.86 -10.47
N CYS A 52 -8.43 7.46 -9.74
CA CYS A 52 -8.61 8.67 -8.94
C CYS A 52 -7.86 9.87 -9.55
N ALA A 53 -8.13 10.19 -10.82
CA ALA A 53 -7.47 11.31 -11.49
C ALA A 53 -7.63 12.63 -10.70
N GLY A 54 -6.51 13.29 -10.40
CA GLY A 54 -6.47 14.52 -9.61
C GLY A 54 -6.45 14.33 -8.09
N TYR A 55 -6.40 13.09 -7.62
CA TYR A 55 -6.08 12.76 -6.23
C TYR A 55 -4.62 12.32 -6.13
N ASP A 56 -4.01 12.56 -4.97
CA ASP A 56 -2.63 12.23 -4.67
C ASP A 56 -2.53 11.59 -3.28
N LEU A 57 -1.59 10.66 -3.16
CA LEU A 57 -1.20 10.00 -1.91
C LEU A 57 -0.52 10.95 -0.94
N VAL A 58 0.22 11.93 -1.47
CA VAL A 58 1.02 12.84 -0.65
C VAL A 58 0.25 14.07 -0.21
N THR A 59 -0.95 14.27 -0.76
CA THR A 59 -1.88 15.27 -0.24
C THR A 59 -2.41 14.78 1.10
N LEU A 60 -1.75 15.20 2.17
CA LEU A 60 -2.13 14.87 3.56
C LEU A 60 -2.68 16.08 4.31
N ILE A 61 -2.41 17.29 3.80
CA ILE A 61 -2.78 18.56 4.41
C ILE A 61 -3.22 19.50 3.29
N CYS A 62 -4.35 20.17 3.50
CA CYS A 62 -4.87 21.18 2.57
C CYS A 62 -4.59 22.60 3.05
N PRO A 63 -4.52 23.57 2.12
CA PRO A 63 -4.51 24.99 2.46
C PRO A 63 -5.68 25.40 3.36
N GLU A 64 -5.53 26.53 4.05
CA GLU A 64 -6.61 27.06 4.88
C GLU A 64 -7.88 27.32 4.05
N GLY A 65 -9.00 26.78 4.53
CA GLY A 65 -10.30 26.90 3.86
C GLY A 65 -10.63 25.75 2.90
N GLU A 66 -9.70 24.85 2.62
CA GLU A 66 -9.94 23.66 1.81
C GLU A 66 -10.07 22.40 2.68
N LYS A 67 -10.84 21.42 2.19
CA LYS A 67 -11.05 20.13 2.83
C LYS A 67 -10.27 19.05 2.10
N LEU A 68 -9.70 18.15 2.89
CA LEU A 68 -9.14 16.91 2.38
C LEU A 68 -10.29 15.96 2.01
N VAL A 69 -10.38 15.61 0.74
CA VAL A 69 -11.42 14.73 0.19
C VAL A 69 -10.78 13.42 -0.27
N GLU A 70 -11.30 12.30 0.21
CA GLU A 70 -10.87 10.96 -0.17
C GLU A 70 -11.38 10.58 -1.57
N CYS A 71 -10.61 9.76 -2.29
CA CYS A 71 -11.07 9.19 -3.55
C CYS A 71 -12.27 8.25 -3.30
N PRO A 72 -13.39 8.39 -4.06
CA PRO A 72 -14.59 7.60 -3.85
C PRO A 72 -14.50 6.15 -4.36
N VAL A 73 -13.42 5.80 -5.06
CA VAL A 73 -13.20 4.43 -5.58
C VAL A 73 -12.96 3.48 -4.41
N GLU A 74 -13.69 2.37 -4.39
CA GLU A 74 -13.59 1.38 -3.32
C GLU A 74 -12.14 0.88 -3.17
N GLY A 75 -11.64 0.94 -1.95
CA GLY A 75 -10.27 0.55 -1.64
C GLY A 75 -9.21 1.58 -2.01
N CYS A 76 -9.55 2.76 -2.57
CA CYS A 76 -8.60 3.84 -2.90
C CYS A 76 -8.70 5.07 -1.99
N GLY A 77 -9.42 5.00 -0.86
CA GLY A 77 -9.64 6.14 0.04
C GLY A 77 -8.36 6.75 0.67
N TYR A 78 -7.21 6.14 0.45
CA TYR A 78 -5.90 6.66 0.87
C TYR A 78 -5.29 7.68 -0.12
N TYR A 79 -5.93 7.88 -1.28
CA TYR A 79 -5.66 9.00 -2.18
C TYR A 79 -6.58 10.17 -1.84
N HIS A 80 -6.02 11.38 -1.75
CA HIS A 80 -6.77 12.57 -1.37
C HIS A 80 -6.57 13.70 -2.35
N ARG A 81 -7.51 14.63 -2.38
CA ARG A 81 -7.32 15.94 -3.01
C ARG A 81 -7.82 17.02 -2.07
N CYS A 82 -7.44 18.26 -2.35
CA CYS A 82 -8.01 19.41 -1.69
C CYS A 82 -9.17 19.98 -2.51
N GLU A 83 -10.25 20.34 -1.84
CA GLU A 83 -11.47 20.89 -2.44
C GLU A 83 -12.00 22.02 -1.54
N GLN A 84 -12.57 23.07 -2.14
CA GLN A 84 -13.11 24.24 -1.42
C GLN A 84 -14.46 23.93 -0.74
#